data_AF-A0A7Y4KML8-F1
#
_entry.id   AF-A0A7Y4KML8-F1
#
_cell.length_a   1.000
_cell.length_b   1.000
_cell.length_c   1.000
_cell.angle_alpha   90.00
_cell.angle_beta   90.00
_cell.angle_gamma   90.00
#
_symmetry.space_group_name_H-M   'P 1'
#
loop_
_entity.id
_entity.type
_entity.pdbx_description
1 polymer ?
#
loop_
_entity_poly.entity_id
_entity_poly.type
_entity_poly.pdbx_seq_one_letter_code
_entity_poly.pdbx_strand_id
1 'polypeptide(L)'
;MRTDPSRPEGDERQAALWACIAVLHLAAVGAFLWTGLTRTSSEAAFDRGVRTYQNLSGVLSDYRFFAPAVASDSRTGFFVEQGDGSTVFEPLTSDEVEVARRYRCIVASALRANRKTQDVLAQSWAAVMLGIHPDASRVTVVTQSYTLPTMEAWTAGQRPVWDLYYTGTFGRRDGPLSKDSP
;
A
#
# COMPACT_ATOMS: atom_id res chain seq x y z
N MET A 1 50.81 -2.97 -34.92
CA MET A 1 51.25 -2.65 -33.56
C MET A 1 50.02 -2.20 -32.77
N ARG A 2 49.59 -2.97 -31.78
CA ARG A 2 48.45 -2.66 -30.91
C ARG A 2 49.04 -2.10 -29.62
N THR A 3 48.77 -0.85 -29.30
CA THR A 3 49.18 -0.23 -28.03
C THR A 3 48.34 -0.84 -26.91
N ASP A 4 49.01 -1.38 -25.90
CA ASP A 4 48.40 -1.89 -24.67
C ASP A 4 47.79 -0.70 -23.91
N PRO A 5 46.50 -0.71 -23.52
CA PRO A 5 45.92 0.40 -22.77
C PRO A 5 46.58 0.49 -21.38
N SER A 6 47.46 1.48 -21.22
CA SER A 6 48.04 1.82 -19.92
C SER A 6 46.94 2.29 -18.97
N ARG A 7 46.72 1.52 -17.88
CA ARG A 7 45.85 1.88 -16.77
C ARG A 7 46.30 3.25 -16.21
N PRO A 8 45.41 4.24 -16.04
CA PRO A 8 45.79 5.54 -15.50
C PRO A 8 46.26 5.38 -14.04
N GLU A 9 47.55 5.62 -13.80
CA GLU A 9 48.14 5.70 -12.46
C GLU A 9 47.55 6.91 -11.73
N GLY A 10 46.56 6.65 -10.89
CA GLY A 10 45.77 7.67 -10.17
C GLY A 10 44.42 7.12 -9.67
N ASP A 11 43.89 6.12 -10.38
CA ASP A 11 42.60 5.50 -10.06
C ASP A 11 42.63 4.60 -8.82
N GLU A 12 43.79 4.10 -8.40
CA GLU A 12 43.85 3.07 -7.35
C GLU A 12 43.47 3.59 -5.96
N ARG A 13 43.89 4.83 -5.63
CA ARG A 13 43.53 5.46 -4.35
C ARG A 13 42.04 5.82 -4.31
N GLN A 14 41.52 6.28 -5.44
CA GLN A 14 40.10 6.62 -5.57
C GLN A 14 39.24 5.35 -5.55
N ALA A 15 39.65 4.29 -6.24
CA ALA A 15 39.00 2.98 -6.22
C ALA A 15 39.04 2.35 -4.82
N ALA A 16 40.18 2.44 -4.12
CA ALA A 16 40.29 1.97 -2.74
C ALA A 16 39.37 2.76 -1.79
N LEU A 17 39.27 4.08 -1.97
CA LEU A 17 38.36 4.92 -1.19
C LEU A 17 36.90 4.55 -1.43
N TRP A 18 36.49 4.37 -2.68
CA TRP A 18 35.14 3.89 -3.02
C TRP A 18 34.85 2.48 -2.51
N ALA A 19 35.83 1.58 -2.58
CA ALA A 19 35.71 0.23 -2.02
C ALA A 19 35.52 0.27 -0.49
N CYS A 20 36.29 1.10 0.22
CA CYS A 20 36.12 1.30 1.66
C CYS A 20 34.72 1.86 2.00
N ILE A 21 34.24 2.85 1.24
CA ILE A 21 32.88 3.40 1.41
C ILE A 21 31.82 2.31 1.18
N ALA A 22 31.98 1.50 0.13
CA ALA A 22 31.05 0.42 -0.20
C ALA A 22 31.02 -0.65 0.90
N VAL A 23 32.19 -1.06 1.42
CA VAL A 23 32.29 -2.02 2.54
C VAL A 23 31.65 -1.46 3.81
N LEU A 24 31.92 -0.20 4.15
CA LEU A 24 31.30 0.47 5.30
C LEU A 24 29.78 0.55 5.14
N HIS A 25 29.28 0.88 3.94
CA HIS A 25 27.86 0.89 3.63
C HIS A 25 27.24 -0.51 3.80
N LEU A 26 27.84 -1.55 3.23
CA LEU A 26 27.36 -2.93 3.35
C LEU A 26 27.36 -3.42 4.81
N ALA A 27 28.40 -3.09 5.58
CA ALA A 27 28.48 -3.41 7.01
C ALA A 27 27.37 -2.71 7.81
N ALA A 28 27.11 -1.42 7.53
CA ALA A 28 26.04 -0.67 8.17
C ALA A 28 24.66 -1.26 7.82
N VAL A 29 24.39 -1.53 6.55
CA VAL A 29 23.17 -2.20 6.08
C VAL A 29 22.97 -3.57 6.78
N GLY A 30 24.02 -4.39 6.82
CA GLY A 30 23.99 -5.69 7.49
C GLY A 30 23.71 -5.59 8.99
N ALA A 31 24.34 -4.64 9.67
CA ALA A 31 24.10 -4.39 11.09
C ALA A 31 22.65 -3.98 11.37
N PHE A 32 22.06 -3.12 10.55
CA PHE A 32 20.65 -2.72 10.69
C PHE A 32 19.67 -3.88 10.45
N LEU A 33 19.94 -4.74 9.46
CA LEU A 33 19.15 -5.95 9.21
C LEU A 33 19.22 -6.94 10.37
N TRP A 34 20.39 -7.10 11.00
CA TRP A 34 20.60 -8.05 12.10
C TRP A 34 20.04 -7.56 13.44
N THR A 35 20.23 -6.27 13.74
CA THR A 35 19.91 -5.72 15.07
C THR A 35 18.46 -5.26 15.21
N GLY A 36 17.73 -5.05 14.11
CA GLY A 36 16.34 -4.60 14.17
C GLY A 36 16.20 -3.24 14.86
N LEU A 37 17.20 -2.37 14.73
CA LEU A 37 17.28 -1.01 15.29
C LEU A 37 16.24 -0.03 14.67
N THR A 38 15.08 -0.54 14.29
CA THR A 38 14.05 0.06 13.44
C THR A 38 12.92 0.73 14.22
N ARG A 39 13.02 0.82 15.56
CA ARG A 39 11.88 1.18 16.43
C ARG A 39 12.13 2.23 17.51
N THR A 40 13.26 2.94 17.49
CA THR A 40 13.47 4.01 18.48
C THR A 40 12.90 5.33 17.96
N SER A 41 11.77 5.76 18.52
CA SER A 41 11.10 7.04 18.25
C SER A 41 11.69 8.19 19.08
N SER A 42 13.01 8.22 19.23
CA SER A 42 13.68 9.30 19.98
C SER A 42 14.05 10.45 19.04
N GLU A 43 13.96 11.67 19.55
CA GLU A 43 14.32 12.88 18.82
C GLU A 43 15.82 13.21 18.90
N ALA A 44 16.63 12.37 19.55
CA ALA A 44 18.06 12.60 19.63
C ALA A 44 18.70 12.73 18.23
N ALA A 45 19.73 13.58 18.12
CA ALA A 45 20.38 13.87 16.84
C ALA A 45 20.93 12.61 16.15
N PHE A 46 21.43 11.65 16.94
CA PHE A 46 21.89 10.35 16.47
C PHE A 46 20.75 9.54 15.82
N ASP A 47 19.60 9.43 16.49
CA ASP A 47 18.45 8.68 16.01
C ASP A 47 17.85 9.29 14.73
N ARG A 48 17.86 10.63 14.61
CA ARG A 48 17.49 11.32 13.36
C ARG A 48 18.45 11.00 12.21
N GLY A 49 19.76 10.94 12.50
CA GLY A 49 20.78 10.56 11.52
C GLY A 49 20.60 9.13 11.04
N VAL A 50 20.40 8.20 11.98
CA VAL A 50 20.10 6.78 11.70
C VAL A 50 18.85 6.64 10.84
N ARG A 51 17.75 7.31 11.20
CA ARG A 51 16.49 7.27 10.43
C ARG A 51 16.66 7.83 9.01
N THR A 52 17.37 8.94 8.86
CA THR A 52 17.66 9.53 7.54
C THR A 52 18.45 8.57 6.68
N TYR A 53 19.49 7.96 7.24
CA TYR A 53 20.31 6.97 6.55
C TYR A 53 19.50 5.72 6.17
N GLN A 54 18.66 5.20 7.07
CA GLN A 54 17.79 4.06 6.81
C GLN A 54 16.81 4.31 5.65
N ASN A 55 16.22 5.52 5.58
CA ASN A 55 15.35 5.92 4.48
C ASN A 55 16.11 6.02 3.15
N LEU A 56 17.33 6.57 3.17
CA LEU A 56 18.13 6.79 1.97
C LEU A 56 18.75 5.49 1.43
N SER A 57 19.17 4.59 2.33
CA SER A 57 19.74 3.29 2.01
C SER A 57 18.69 2.24 1.63
N GLY A 58 17.41 2.49 1.92
CA GLY A 58 16.34 1.55 1.64
C GLY A 58 16.38 0.30 2.51
N VAL A 59 17.11 0.30 3.63
CA VAL A 59 17.20 -0.86 4.55
C VAL A 59 15.84 -1.21 5.17
N LEU A 60 14.95 -0.22 5.30
CA LEU A 60 13.56 -0.39 5.73
C LEU A 60 12.61 -0.77 4.59
N SER A 61 13.12 -0.96 3.36
CA SER A 61 12.30 -1.39 2.24
C SER A 61 11.88 -2.84 2.47
N ASP A 62 10.62 -3.06 2.83
CA ASP A 62 10.04 -4.40 3.00
C ASP A 62 9.96 -5.17 1.65
N TYR A 63 10.36 -4.54 0.54
CA TYR A 63 10.51 -5.16 -0.77
C TYR A 63 11.77 -6.04 -0.84
N ARG A 64 11.69 -7.23 -0.23
CA ARG A 64 12.71 -8.30 -0.38
C ARG A 64 12.48 -9.12 -1.67
N PHE A 65 13.44 -9.95 -2.07
CA PHE A 65 13.33 -10.80 -3.27
C PHE A 65 12.09 -11.72 -3.27
N PHE A 66 11.64 -12.13 -2.08
CA PHE A 66 10.35 -12.79 -1.83
C PHE A 66 9.49 -11.85 -0.98
N ALA A 67 9.17 -10.66 -1.47
CA ALA A 67 8.52 -9.59 -0.71
C ALA A 67 7.15 -10.05 -0.16
N PRO A 68 7.06 -10.50 1.12
CA PRO A 68 5.79 -10.88 1.73
C PRO A 68 4.98 -9.63 2.11
N ALA A 69 5.61 -8.46 2.00
CA ALA A 69 5.06 -7.14 2.24
C ALA A 69 4.71 -6.39 0.95
N VAL A 70 4.75 -7.05 -0.24
CA VAL A 70 4.01 -6.49 -1.38
C VAL A 70 2.56 -6.41 -0.93
N ALA A 71 2.02 -5.20 -0.93
CA ALA A 71 0.64 -4.98 -0.55
C ALA A 71 -0.24 -5.95 -1.36
N SER A 72 -1.05 -6.74 -0.66
CA SER A 72 -2.06 -7.58 -1.26
C SER A 72 -2.83 -6.81 -2.31
N ASP A 73 -3.07 -7.44 -3.47
CA ASP A 73 -3.94 -6.84 -4.46
C ASP A 73 -5.32 -6.60 -3.84
N SER A 74 -6.01 -5.56 -4.29
CA SER A 74 -7.29 -5.17 -3.72
C SER A 74 -8.30 -4.88 -4.80
N ARG A 75 -9.55 -5.26 -4.55
CA ARG A 75 -10.67 -4.93 -5.42
C ARG A 75 -11.80 -4.33 -4.60
N THR A 76 -12.39 -3.27 -5.11
CA THR A 76 -13.52 -2.57 -4.50
C THR A 76 -14.68 -2.56 -5.48
N GLY A 77 -15.89 -2.68 -4.96
CA GLY A 77 -17.11 -2.54 -5.74
C GLY A 77 -18.28 -2.14 -4.85
N PHE A 78 -19.42 -1.95 -5.50
CA PHE A 78 -20.63 -1.40 -4.89
C PHE A 78 -21.80 -2.32 -5.19
N PHE A 79 -22.47 -2.80 -4.15
CA PHE A 79 -23.80 -3.36 -4.30
C PHE A 79 -24.81 -2.22 -4.17
N VAL A 80 -25.49 -1.89 -5.25
CA VAL A 80 -26.47 -0.82 -5.35
C VAL A 80 -27.86 -1.46 -5.28
N GLU A 81 -28.58 -1.19 -4.19
CA GLU A 81 -29.95 -1.66 -3.98
C GLU A 81 -30.93 -0.62 -4.55
N GLN A 82 -31.69 -1.01 -5.56
CA GLN A 82 -32.69 -0.19 -6.21
C GLN A 82 -34.00 -0.15 -5.41
N GLY A 83 -34.86 0.82 -5.70
CA GLY A 83 -36.16 0.98 -5.04
C GLY A 83 -37.13 -0.18 -5.26
N ASP A 84 -36.93 -1.00 -6.30
CA ASP A 84 -37.69 -2.23 -6.56
C ASP A 84 -37.16 -3.46 -5.79
N GLY A 85 -36.10 -3.29 -4.99
CA GLY A 85 -35.43 -4.35 -4.24
C GLY A 85 -34.42 -5.17 -5.06
N SER A 86 -34.21 -4.83 -6.33
CA SER A 86 -33.13 -5.43 -7.14
C SER A 86 -31.77 -4.88 -6.70
N THR A 87 -30.72 -5.71 -6.82
CA THR A 87 -29.35 -5.30 -6.48
C THR A 87 -28.46 -5.46 -7.69
N VAL A 88 -27.73 -4.40 -8.03
CA VAL A 88 -26.72 -4.37 -9.09
C VAL A 88 -25.33 -4.28 -8.47
N PHE A 89 -24.36 -4.97 -9.04
CA PHE A 89 -22.96 -4.85 -8.64
C PHE A 89 -22.19 -3.97 -9.62
N GLU A 90 -21.62 -2.88 -9.12
CA GLU A 90 -20.80 -1.93 -9.87
C GLU A 90 -19.34 -2.04 -9.41
N PRO A 91 -18.40 -2.51 -10.24
CA PRO A 91 -17.00 -2.57 -9.86
C PRO A 91 -16.34 -1.19 -9.90
N LEU A 92 -15.44 -0.89 -8.96
CA LEU A 92 -14.61 0.32 -9.03
C LEU A 92 -13.45 0.09 -10.02
N THR A 93 -13.74 0.23 -11.31
CA THR A 93 -12.78 0.05 -12.41
C THR A 93 -12.77 1.24 -13.36
N SER A 94 -11.71 1.35 -14.15
CA SER A 94 -11.60 2.31 -15.25
C SER A 94 -10.83 1.66 -16.38
N ASP A 95 -11.22 1.93 -17.62
CA ASP A 95 -10.50 1.48 -18.80
C ASP A 95 -9.17 2.25 -18.99
N GLU A 96 -9.07 3.45 -18.40
CA GLU A 96 -7.87 4.27 -18.41
C GLU A 96 -6.88 3.80 -17.35
N VAL A 97 -5.72 3.32 -17.80
CA VAL A 97 -4.70 2.68 -16.95
C VAL A 97 -4.24 3.59 -15.81
N GLU A 98 -4.03 4.88 -16.09
CA GLU A 98 -3.59 5.85 -15.07
C GLU A 98 -4.66 6.12 -14.01
N VAL A 99 -5.94 6.16 -14.41
CA VAL A 99 -7.07 6.34 -13.50
C VAL A 99 -7.25 5.09 -12.64
N ALA A 100 -7.23 3.90 -13.25
CA ALA A 100 -7.29 2.63 -12.55
C ALA A 100 -6.16 2.50 -11.51
N ARG A 101 -4.95 2.91 -11.86
CA ARG A 101 -3.80 2.92 -10.94
C ARG A 101 -4.02 3.86 -9.75
N ARG A 102 -4.55 5.06 -9.99
CA ARG A 102 -4.87 6.02 -8.91
C ARG A 102 -5.92 5.46 -7.96
N TYR A 103 -6.99 4.83 -8.47
CA TYR A 103 -7.98 4.18 -7.62
C TYR A 103 -7.36 3.10 -6.74
N ARG A 104 -6.53 2.22 -7.31
CA ARG A 104 -5.80 1.20 -6.53
C ARG A 104 -4.91 1.81 -5.46
N CYS A 105 -4.21 2.92 -5.74
CA CYS A 105 -3.38 3.60 -4.74
C CYS A 105 -4.21 4.21 -3.60
N ILE A 106 -5.37 4.80 -3.90
CA ILE A 106 -6.28 5.36 -2.88
C ILE A 106 -6.84 4.24 -2.01
N VAL A 107 -7.34 3.17 -2.62
CA VAL A 107 -7.86 1.98 -1.91
C VAL A 107 -6.78 1.38 -1.02
N ALA A 108 -5.59 1.08 -1.58
CA ALA A 108 -4.49 0.49 -0.82
C ALA A 108 -4.04 1.36 0.37
N SER A 109 -4.10 2.69 0.23
CA SER A 109 -3.81 3.62 1.33
C SER A 109 -4.91 3.60 2.39
N ALA A 110 -6.18 3.52 1.98
CA ALA A 110 -7.32 3.43 2.88
C ALA A 110 -7.35 2.10 3.66
N LEU A 111 -6.94 0.98 3.05
CA LEU A 111 -6.83 -0.30 3.74
C LEU A 111 -5.95 -0.18 4.99
N ARG A 112 -4.82 0.53 4.90
CA ARG A 112 -3.90 0.74 6.03
C ARG A 112 -4.37 1.78 7.05
N ALA A 113 -5.44 2.52 6.77
CA ALA A 113 -5.95 3.55 7.66
C ALA A 113 -6.82 2.95 8.78
N ASN A 114 -7.11 3.76 9.80
CA ASN A 114 -8.07 3.37 10.84
C ASN A 114 -9.50 3.29 10.26
N ARG A 115 -10.40 2.61 11.00
CA ARG A 115 -11.77 2.35 10.55
C ARG A 115 -12.56 3.63 10.23
N LYS A 116 -12.38 4.69 11.02
CA LYS A 116 -13.06 5.99 10.80
C LYS A 116 -12.70 6.59 9.44
N THR A 117 -11.43 6.55 9.05
CA THR A 117 -10.98 7.03 7.73
C THR A 117 -11.56 6.18 6.60
N GLN A 118 -11.62 4.86 6.79
CA GLN A 118 -12.23 3.94 5.82
C GLN A 118 -13.72 4.25 5.62
N ASP A 119 -14.46 4.48 6.71
CA ASP A 119 -15.89 4.79 6.66
C ASP A 119 -16.16 6.12 5.94
N VAL A 120 -15.34 7.15 6.17
CA VAL A 120 -15.47 8.45 5.47
C VAL A 120 -15.25 8.30 3.97
N LEU A 121 -14.25 7.52 3.56
CA LEU A 121 -13.98 7.27 2.15
C LEU A 121 -15.12 6.47 1.50
N ALA A 122 -15.58 5.40 2.17
CA ALA A 122 -16.68 4.59 1.71
C ALA A 122 -17.98 5.40 1.60
N GLN A 123 -18.26 6.27 2.58
CA GLN A 123 -19.40 7.19 2.53
C GLN A 123 -19.31 8.16 1.35
N SER A 124 -18.11 8.67 1.05
CA SER A 124 -17.89 9.57 -0.09
C SER A 124 -18.17 8.86 -1.42
N TRP A 125 -17.71 7.62 -1.59
CA TRP A 125 -18.04 6.82 -2.78
C TRP A 125 -19.51 6.43 -2.86
N ALA A 126 -20.13 6.07 -1.73
CA ALA A 126 -21.54 5.75 -1.67
C ALA A 126 -22.41 6.96 -2.06
N ALA A 127 -22.04 8.17 -1.64
CA ALA A 127 -22.73 9.39 -2.04
C ALA A 127 -22.67 9.62 -3.56
N VAL A 128 -21.51 9.35 -4.19
CA VAL A 128 -21.37 9.42 -5.65
C VAL A 128 -22.25 8.37 -6.33
N MET A 129 -22.23 7.11 -5.87
CA MET A 129 -23.04 6.03 -6.44
C MET A 129 -24.54 6.30 -6.30
N LEU A 130 -25.00 6.81 -5.16
CA LEU A 130 -26.38 7.25 -4.99
C LEU A 130 -26.74 8.42 -5.93
N GLY A 131 -25.79 9.27 -6.30
CA GLY A 131 -25.98 10.31 -7.31
C GLY A 131 -26.10 9.78 -8.74
N ILE A 132 -25.34 8.72 -9.07
CA ILE A 132 -25.36 8.05 -10.38
C ILE A 132 -26.62 7.19 -10.55
N HIS A 133 -27.13 6.61 -9.46
CA HIS A 133 -28.34 5.78 -9.45
C HIS A 133 -29.45 6.47 -8.64
N PRO A 134 -30.27 7.33 -9.27
CA PRO A 134 -31.31 8.10 -8.57
C PRO A 134 -32.31 7.24 -7.80
N ASP A 135 -32.65 6.08 -8.35
CA ASP A 135 -33.61 5.14 -7.79
C ASP A 135 -33.00 4.22 -6.73
N ALA A 136 -31.69 4.34 -6.46
CA ALA A 136 -31.04 3.55 -5.42
C ALA A 136 -31.41 4.08 -4.03
N SER A 137 -31.88 3.18 -3.17
CA SER A 137 -32.19 3.44 -1.77
C SER A 137 -30.94 3.34 -0.89
N ARG A 138 -30.02 2.46 -1.28
CA ARG A 138 -28.86 2.07 -0.50
C ARG A 138 -27.70 1.60 -1.37
N VAL A 139 -26.49 1.87 -0.91
CA VAL A 139 -25.24 1.40 -1.50
C VAL A 139 -24.41 0.71 -0.42
N THR A 140 -23.98 -0.52 -0.68
CA THR A 140 -23.00 -1.22 0.14
C THR A 140 -21.66 -1.22 -0.57
N VAL A 141 -20.68 -0.54 0.02
CA VAL A 141 -19.29 -0.53 -0.44
C VAL A 141 -18.60 -1.77 0.11
N VAL A 142 -17.97 -2.53 -0.77
CA VAL A 142 -17.23 -3.75 -0.41
C VAL A 142 -15.82 -3.66 -0.96
N THR A 143 -14.83 -3.91 -0.10
CA THR A 143 -13.44 -4.05 -0.49
C THR A 143 -12.91 -5.40 -0.05
N GLN A 144 -12.27 -6.10 -0.97
CA GLN A 144 -11.62 -7.37 -0.73
C GLN A 144 -10.12 -7.25 -0.96
N SER A 145 -9.36 -8.01 -0.18
CA SER A 145 -7.92 -8.14 -0.28
C SER A 145 -7.56 -9.53 -0.77
N TYR A 146 -6.57 -9.63 -1.65
CA TYR A 146 -6.05 -10.89 -2.15
C TYR A 146 -4.99 -11.43 -1.19
N THR A 147 -5.35 -12.45 -0.44
CA THR A 147 -4.47 -13.05 0.56
C THR A 147 -3.68 -14.17 -0.10
N LEU A 148 -2.36 -13.98 -0.20
CA LEU A 148 -1.44 -15.01 -0.64
C LEU A 148 -1.06 -15.92 0.55
N PRO A 149 -1.15 -17.25 0.41
CA PRO A 149 -0.68 -18.16 1.44
C PRO A 149 0.85 -18.11 1.53
N THR A 150 1.41 -18.53 2.68
CA THR A 150 2.85 -18.76 2.81
C THR A 150 3.30 -19.88 1.88
N MET A 151 4.60 -19.97 1.58
CA MET A 151 5.14 -21.06 0.74
C MET A 151 4.85 -22.45 1.34
N GLU A 152 4.96 -22.59 2.66
CA GLU A 152 4.61 -23.81 3.38
C GLU A 152 3.13 -24.17 3.19
N ALA A 153 2.24 -23.19 3.39
CA ALA A 153 0.81 -23.37 3.20
C ALA A 153 0.45 -23.70 1.74
N TRP A 154 1.12 -23.06 0.77
CA TRP A 154 0.97 -23.37 -0.65
C TRP A 154 1.35 -24.82 -0.96
N THR A 155 2.48 -25.30 -0.42
CA THR A 155 2.92 -26.70 -0.58
C THR A 155 1.97 -27.68 0.11
N ALA A 156 1.31 -27.27 1.19
CA ALA A 156 0.26 -28.03 1.86
C ALA A 156 -1.11 -27.99 1.12
N GLY A 157 -1.17 -27.36 -0.06
CA GLY A 157 -2.36 -27.33 -0.91
C GLY A 157 -3.26 -26.10 -0.73
N GLN A 158 -2.92 -25.16 0.17
CA GLN A 158 -3.66 -23.90 0.26
C GLN A 158 -3.48 -23.08 -1.02
N ARG A 159 -4.50 -22.28 -1.33
CA ARG A 159 -4.52 -21.42 -2.51
C ARG A 159 -4.90 -20.00 -2.10
N PRO A 160 -4.48 -18.99 -2.87
CA PRO A 160 -4.88 -17.61 -2.66
C PRO A 160 -6.40 -17.44 -2.68
N VAL A 161 -6.88 -16.55 -1.84
CA VAL A 161 -8.30 -16.23 -1.70
C VAL A 161 -8.53 -14.73 -1.64
N TRP A 162 -9.74 -14.31 -2.00
CA TRP A 162 -10.21 -12.95 -1.81
C TRP A 162 -10.94 -12.86 -0.48
N ASP A 163 -10.31 -12.24 0.51
CA ASP A 163 -10.89 -12.04 1.82
C ASP A 163 -11.60 -10.70 1.91
N LEU A 164 -12.76 -10.69 2.59
CA LEU A 164 -13.46 -9.46 2.88
C LEU A 164 -12.62 -8.60 3.84
N TYR A 165 -12.21 -7.43 3.37
CA TYR A 165 -11.44 -6.50 4.18
C TYR A 165 -12.32 -5.41 4.79
N TYR A 166 -13.22 -4.86 3.99
CA TYR A 166 -14.11 -3.79 4.40
C TYR A 166 -15.50 -4.01 3.79
N THR A 167 -16.52 -3.73 4.61
CA THR A 167 -17.89 -3.55 4.17
C THR A 167 -18.51 -2.37 4.92
N GLY A 168 -19.30 -1.57 4.22
CA GLY A 168 -20.04 -0.44 4.78
C GLY A 168 -21.29 -0.16 3.95
N THR A 169 -22.42 0.00 4.62
CA THR A 169 -23.72 0.20 3.98
C THR A 169 -24.25 1.59 4.29
N PHE A 170 -24.64 2.32 3.24
CA PHE A 170 -25.04 3.71 3.31
C PHE A 170 -26.35 3.91 2.55
N GLY A 171 -27.31 4.61 3.16
CA GLY A 171 -28.58 4.95 2.52
C GLY A 171 -28.69 6.45 2.25
N ARG A 172 -29.70 6.84 1.46
CA ARG A 172 -30.09 8.25 1.37
C ARG A 172 -30.58 8.75 2.73
N ARG A 173 -30.16 9.97 3.10
CA ARG A 173 -30.80 10.71 4.19
C ARG A 173 -32.05 11.36 3.64
N ASP A 174 -33.13 10.59 3.55
CA ASP A 174 -34.44 11.15 3.26
C ASP A 174 -35.01 11.75 4.57
N GLY A 175 -34.49 12.91 4.97
CA GLY A 175 -34.97 13.63 6.16
C GLY A 175 -34.19 14.92 6.42
N PRO A 176 -34.83 16.02 6.85
CA PRO A 176 -34.13 17.25 7.20
C PRO A 176 -33.12 16.95 8.30
N LEU A 177 -31.95 17.62 8.25
CA LEU A 177 -30.93 17.57 9.30
C LEU A 177 -31.60 17.72 10.67
N SER A 178 -31.69 16.63 11.44
CA SER A 178 -32.11 16.72 12.83
C SER A 178 -31.06 17.58 13.53
N LYS A 179 -31.50 18.69 14.13
CA LYS A 179 -30.64 19.61 14.89
C LYS A 179 -30.01 18.96 16.13
N ASP A 180 -30.43 17.74 16.44
CA ASP A 180 -29.89 16.95 17.54
C ASP A 180 -28.96 15.87 16.99
N SER A 181 -27.70 16.21 16.84
CA SER A 181 -26.61 15.24 16.91
C SER A 181 -25.47 15.90 17.72
N PRO A 182 -24.90 15.17 18.70
CA PRO A 182 -23.97 15.71 19.69
C PRO A 182 -22.64 16.20 19.09
#